data_AF-A0A9P0Q0H9-F1
#
_entry.id   AF-A0A9P0Q0H9-F1
#
_cell.length_a   1.000
_cell.length_b   1.000
_cell.length_c   1.000
_cell.angle_alpha   90.00
_cell.angle_beta   90.00
_cell.angle_gamma   90.00
#
_symmetry.space_group_name_H-M   'P 1'
#
loop_
_entity.id
_entity.type
_entity.pdbx_description
1 polymer ?
#
loop_
_entity_poly.entity_id
_entity_poly.type
_entity_poly.pdbx_seq_one_letter_code
_entity_poly.pdbx_strand_id
1 'polypeptide(L)'
;MGTFYLIALYIQRPKIAALMSDMRKRFWSIENYNCSSLRKEYLEESHSLRTKCISYVGIMLLCATVFCYGRIIQDGEKNIDNMLFKSYIPEFVDFWILFAWEHIPASGLVVLELSLDVIVLNMLTMTKLQFRLLRYEIENMFCDNRHNSDFDLRIKRCSDHHTFLLEFRAMLNDTFSYLMLIYMGVIILILCIEMYLIMSLDSLADVLGAAVYAAQMFFEFFICYCCPAQDLKDEAELLSQALYFNDWHLHPSRYKNFAILLGKSQIKVIYSAGGLMNLDLQTGMAAVKTMLSYSMFLQTMTQLEAN
;
A
#
# COMPACT_ATOMS: atom_id res chain seq x y z
N MET A 1 6.42 -16.31 -1.98
CA MET A 1 6.10 -14.88 -2.18
C MET A 1 7.37 -14.06 -2.35
N GLY A 2 8.28 -14.03 -1.37
CA GLY A 2 9.55 -13.30 -1.46
C GLY A 2 10.47 -13.56 -2.68
N THR A 3 10.48 -14.76 -3.29
CA THR A 3 11.24 -15.00 -4.55
C THR A 3 10.65 -14.23 -5.74
N PHE A 4 9.32 -14.17 -5.86
CA PHE A 4 8.64 -13.36 -6.87
C PHE A 4 8.89 -11.87 -6.64
N TYR A 5 8.91 -11.44 -5.38
CA TYR A 5 9.23 -10.06 -5.04
C TYR A 5 10.66 -9.67 -5.41
N LEU A 6 11.63 -10.55 -5.18
CA LEU A 6 13.02 -10.32 -5.57
C LEU A 6 13.16 -10.19 -7.09
N ILE A 7 12.50 -11.07 -7.85
CA ILE A 7 12.49 -11.03 -9.32
C ILE A 7 11.79 -9.74 -9.80
N ALA A 8 10.63 -9.40 -9.22
CA ALA A 8 9.88 -8.20 -9.58
C ALA A 8 10.68 -6.93 -9.26
N LEU A 9 11.29 -6.82 -8.07
CA LEU A 9 12.18 -5.72 -7.70
C LEU A 9 13.34 -5.58 -8.67
N TYR A 10 13.97 -6.70 -9.03
CA TYR A 10 15.10 -6.70 -9.96
C TYR A 10 14.69 -6.20 -11.35
N ILE A 11 13.56 -6.70 -11.87
CA ILE A 11 13.03 -6.31 -13.19
C ILE A 11 12.57 -4.85 -13.19
N GLN A 12 11.87 -4.41 -12.15
CA GLN A 12 11.26 -3.08 -12.07
C GLN A 12 12.22 -2.00 -11.53
N ARG A 13 13.42 -2.39 -11.08
CA ARG A 13 14.45 -1.48 -10.56
C ARG A 13 14.64 -0.18 -11.34
N PRO A 14 14.77 -0.16 -12.68
CA PRO A 14 14.96 1.10 -13.41
C PRO A 14 13.73 2.01 -13.31
N LYS A 15 12.51 1.46 -13.34
CA LYS A 15 11.27 2.24 -13.20
C LYS A 15 11.11 2.77 -11.78
N ILE A 16 11.39 1.95 -10.76
CA ILE A 16 11.37 2.37 -9.36
C ILE A 16 12.40 3.49 -9.11
N ALA A 17 13.60 3.38 -9.70
CA ALA A 17 14.61 4.42 -9.61
C ALA A 17 14.18 5.72 -10.31
N ALA A 18 13.49 5.62 -11.46
CA ALA A 18 12.91 6.77 -12.15
C ALA A 18 11.84 7.46 -11.28
N LEU A 19 10.90 6.69 -10.71
CA LEU A 19 9.89 7.20 -9.77
C LEU A 19 10.53 7.93 -8.58
N MET A 20 11.53 7.32 -7.94
CA MET A 20 12.24 7.96 -6.81
C MET A 20 12.99 9.23 -7.24
N SER A 21 13.57 9.26 -8.44
CA SER A 21 14.20 10.47 -9.00
C SER A 21 13.18 11.58 -9.22
N ASP A 22 12.02 11.26 -9.78
CA ASP A 22 10.95 12.21 -10.03
C ASP A 22 10.36 12.77 -8.73
N MET A 23 10.13 11.91 -7.73
CA MET A 23 9.74 12.34 -6.38
C MET A 23 10.74 13.33 -5.80
N ARG A 24 12.04 13.07 -5.92
CA ARG A 24 13.07 13.95 -5.37
C ARG A 24 13.16 15.30 -6.07
N LYS A 25 13.00 15.33 -7.40
CA LYS A 25 13.28 16.52 -8.22
C LYS A 25 12.05 17.40 -8.46
N ARG A 26 10.86 16.80 -8.58
CA ARG A 26 9.66 17.47 -9.11
C ARG A 26 8.57 17.68 -8.08
N PHE A 27 8.62 17.00 -6.93
CA PHE A 27 7.64 17.21 -5.87
C PHE A 27 7.84 18.60 -5.26
N TRP A 28 6.73 19.30 -5.04
CA TRP A 28 6.73 20.60 -4.40
C TRP A 28 7.11 20.46 -2.93
N SER A 29 8.01 21.33 -2.48
CA SER A 29 8.38 21.44 -1.07
C SER A 29 7.32 22.21 -0.30
N ILE A 30 6.91 21.66 0.84
CA ILE A 30 6.02 22.31 1.81
C ILE A 30 6.63 23.60 2.38
N GLU A 31 7.96 23.74 2.36
CA GLU A 31 8.67 24.92 2.88
C GLU A 31 8.35 26.20 2.11
N ASN A 32 7.87 26.07 0.87
CA ASN A 32 7.46 27.21 0.04
C ASN A 32 6.11 27.81 0.46
N TYR A 33 5.38 27.18 1.37
CA TYR A 33 4.04 27.58 1.79
C TYR A 33 4.07 28.19 3.20
N ASN A 34 3.62 29.45 3.32
CA ASN A 34 3.59 30.18 4.59
C ASN A 34 2.34 29.88 5.45
N CYS A 35 1.38 29.13 4.93
CA CYS A 35 0.13 28.84 5.61
C CYS A 35 0.35 27.81 6.74
N SER A 36 0.12 28.23 7.99
CA SER A 36 0.34 27.39 9.16
C SER A 36 -0.61 26.19 9.26
N SER A 37 -1.86 26.33 8.81
CA SER A 37 -2.84 25.23 8.79
C SER A 37 -2.43 24.13 7.81
N LEU A 38 -2.11 24.49 6.56
CA LEU A 38 -1.64 23.55 5.54
C LEU A 38 -0.38 22.80 6.00
N ARG A 39 0.58 23.51 6.59
CA ARG A 39 1.82 22.91 7.09
C ARG A 39 1.55 21.95 8.25
N LYS A 40 0.64 22.30 9.16
CA LYS A 40 0.23 21.43 10.27
C LYS A 40 -0.41 20.15 9.74
N GLU A 41 -1.37 20.26 8.82
CA GLU A 41 -2.02 19.11 8.20
C GLU A 41 -1.04 18.20 7.45
N TYR A 42 -0.11 18.79 6.67
CA TYR A 42 0.95 18.04 5.99
C TYR A 42 1.85 17.28 6.97
N LEU A 43 2.23 17.91 8.08
CA LEU A 43 3.06 17.29 9.11
C LEU A 43 2.31 16.17 9.86
N GLU A 44 1.03 16.36 10.15
CA GLU A 44 0.17 15.33 10.76
C GLU A 44 0.04 14.10 9.86
N GLU A 45 -0.17 14.30 8.56
CA GLU A 45 -0.18 13.23 7.56
C GLU A 45 1.18 12.52 7.44
N SER A 46 2.28 13.28 7.40
CA SER A 46 3.63 12.70 7.38
C SER A 46 3.94 11.92 8.66
N HIS A 47 3.46 12.39 9.82
CA HIS A 47 3.60 11.69 11.08
C HIS A 47 2.74 10.42 11.10
N SER A 48 1.50 10.49 10.62
CA SER A 48 0.60 9.34 10.45
C SER A 48 1.23 8.27 9.56
N LEU A 49 1.83 8.65 8.43
CA LEU A 49 2.59 7.74 7.55
C LEU A 49 3.74 7.06 8.30
N ARG A 50 4.54 7.82 9.05
CA ARG A 50 5.64 7.28 9.84
C ARG A 50 5.14 6.30 10.90
N THR A 51 4.05 6.64 11.59
CA THR A 51 3.42 5.77 12.59
C THR A 51 2.89 4.48 11.94
N LYS A 52 2.22 4.56 10.79
CA LYS A 52 1.76 3.39 10.01
C LYS A 52 2.94 2.48 9.61
N CYS A 53 4.05 3.05 9.15
CA CYS A 53 5.24 2.27 8.80
C CYS A 53 5.86 1.60 10.04
N ILE A 54 6.00 2.34 11.15
CA ILE A 54 6.58 1.80 12.39
C ILE A 54 5.67 0.72 12.99
N SER A 55 4.36 0.94 13.01
CA SER A 55 3.42 -0.06 13.52
C SER A 55 3.41 -1.31 12.64
N TYR A 56 3.42 -1.16 11.32
CA TYR A 56 3.52 -2.29 10.39
C TYR A 56 4.80 -3.10 10.60
N VAL A 57 5.97 -2.44 10.62
CA VAL A 57 7.25 -3.11 10.89
C VAL A 57 7.27 -3.77 12.27
N GLY A 58 6.73 -3.11 13.30
CA GLY A 58 6.66 -3.66 14.65
C GLY A 58 5.77 -4.91 14.74
N ILE A 59 4.58 -4.88 14.12
CA ILE A 59 3.67 -6.03 14.05
C ILE A 59 4.33 -7.18 13.29
N MET A 60 4.94 -6.91 12.14
CA MET A 60 5.62 -7.92 11.33
C MET A 60 6.78 -8.57 12.07
N LEU A 61 7.61 -7.78 12.76
CA LEU A 61 8.70 -8.32 13.58
C LEU A 61 8.18 -9.17 14.73
N LEU A 62 7.11 -8.73 15.40
CA LEU A 62 6.46 -9.51 16.45
C LEU A 62 5.95 -10.85 15.89
N CYS A 63 5.20 -10.83 14.80
CA CYS A 63 4.69 -12.03 14.14
C CYS A 63 5.83 -12.97 13.70
N ALA A 64 6.90 -12.43 13.11
CA ALA A 64 8.06 -13.20 12.71
C ALA A 64 8.75 -13.87 13.92
N THR A 65 8.89 -13.16 15.05
CA THR A 65 9.47 -13.76 16.26
C THR A 65 8.59 -14.86 16.86
N VAL A 66 7.27 -14.65 16.89
CA VAL A 66 6.31 -15.68 17.34
C VAL A 66 6.36 -16.90 16.42
N PHE A 67 6.45 -16.70 15.12
CA PHE A 67 6.57 -17.79 14.15
C PHE A 67 7.89 -18.57 14.33
N CYS A 68 9.01 -17.87 14.48
CA CYS A 68 10.34 -18.49 14.59
C CYS A 68 10.54 -19.24 15.92
N TYR A 69 10.06 -18.69 17.03
CA TYR A 69 10.39 -19.19 18.37
C TYR A 69 9.20 -19.78 19.12
N GLY A 70 7.96 -19.51 18.71
CA GLY A 70 6.76 -19.93 19.43
C GLY A 70 6.65 -21.45 19.60
N ARG A 71 6.92 -22.21 18.54
CA ARG A 71 6.92 -23.68 18.61
C ARG A 71 8.02 -24.25 19.50
N ILE A 72 9.23 -23.70 19.42
CA ILE A 72 10.35 -24.10 20.27
C ILE A 72 10.05 -23.84 21.75
N ILE A 73 9.41 -22.71 22.06
CA ILE A 73 9.02 -22.35 23.43
C ILE A 73 7.91 -23.28 23.95
N GLN A 74 6.97 -23.68 23.07
CA GLN A 74 5.83 -24.50 23.45
C GLN A 74 6.20 -25.98 23.69
N ASP A 75 6.98 -26.57 22.79
CA ASP A 75 7.30 -28.00 22.87
C ASP A 75 8.61 -28.28 23.62
N GLY A 76 9.55 -27.33 23.62
CA GLY A 76 10.86 -27.48 24.29
C GLY A 76 11.78 -28.55 23.68
N GLU A 77 11.34 -29.24 22.63
CA GLU A 77 12.05 -30.34 21.99
C GLU A 77 12.81 -29.93 20.72
N LYS A 78 13.96 -30.55 20.47
CA LYS A 78 14.80 -30.33 19.27
C LYS A 78 14.34 -31.25 18.14
N ASN A 79 13.12 -31.06 17.66
CA ASN A 79 12.51 -31.89 16.62
C ASN A 79 12.45 -31.17 15.27
N ILE A 80 12.29 -31.95 14.20
CA ILE A 80 12.14 -31.47 12.83
C ILE A 80 10.93 -30.53 12.70
N ASP A 81 9.87 -30.76 13.47
CA ASP A 81 8.66 -29.93 13.46
C ASP A 81 8.86 -28.53 14.05
N ASN A 82 9.94 -28.33 14.81
CA ASN A 82 10.32 -27.07 15.45
C ASN A 82 11.33 -26.25 14.63
N MET A 83 11.70 -26.73 13.44
CA MET A 83 12.49 -25.94 12.50
C MET A 83 11.65 -24.84 11.84
N LEU A 84 12.31 -23.74 11.44
CA LEU A 84 11.66 -22.63 10.72
C LEU A 84 11.04 -23.11 9.41
N PHE A 85 11.81 -23.91 8.67
CA PHE A 85 11.33 -24.62 7.50
C PHE A 85 11.37 -26.12 7.79
N LYS A 86 10.31 -26.84 7.44
CA LYS A 86 10.29 -28.30 7.57
C LYS A 86 11.27 -28.90 6.57
N SER A 87 12.51 -29.06 7.03
CA SER A 87 13.66 -29.51 6.26
C SER A 87 14.24 -30.77 6.90
N TYR A 88 14.80 -31.66 6.07
CA TYR A 88 15.54 -32.82 6.57
C TYR A 88 16.83 -32.37 7.28
N ILE A 89 17.08 -32.89 8.48
CA ILE A 89 18.30 -32.65 9.25
C ILE A 89 19.30 -33.77 8.92
N PRO A 90 20.43 -33.47 8.26
CA PRO A 90 21.45 -34.48 8.02
C PRO A 90 22.13 -34.91 9.32
N GLU A 91 22.47 -36.19 9.44
CA GLU A 91 23.06 -36.79 10.66
C GLU A 91 24.39 -36.12 11.11
N PHE A 92 25.07 -35.40 10.22
CA PHE A 92 26.35 -34.74 10.49
C PHE A 92 26.22 -33.26 10.93
N VAL A 93 25.00 -32.70 11.00
CA VAL A 93 24.78 -31.28 11.35
C VAL A 93 23.97 -31.16 12.64
N ASP A 94 24.46 -30.38 13.60
CA ASP A 94 23.71 -30.05 14.81
C ASP A 94 22.48 -29.19 14.48
N PHE A 95 21.36 -29.48 15.16
CA PHE A 95 20.10 -28.74 15.03
C PHE A 95 20.28 -27.21 15.10
N TRP A 96 21.05 -26.71 16.08
CA TRP A 96 21.24 -25.26 16.27
C TRP A 96 22.01 -24.58 15.14
N ILE A 97 22.94 -25.30 14.49
CA ILE A 97 23.69 -24.78 13.35
C ILE A 97 22.75 -24.64 12.15
N LEU A 98 21.94 -25.67 11.90
CA LEU A 98 20.97 -25.66 10.81
C LEU A 98 19.87 -24.62 11.05
N PHE A 99 19.39 -24.49 12.28
CA PHE A 99 18.42 -23.48 12.68
C PHE A 99 18.96 -22.05 12.48
N ALA A 100 20.20 -21.78 12.89
CA ALA A 100 20.86 -20.50 12.65
C ALA A 100 21.05 -20.22 11.15
N TRP A 101 21.34 -21.27 10.36
CA TRP A 101 21.46 -21.16 8.91
C TRP A 101 20.13 -20.80 8.24
N GLU A 102 19.00 -21.40 8.66
CA GLU A 102 17.67 -21.11 8.13
C GLU A 102 17.16 -19.70 8.44
N HIS A 103 17.66 -19.06 9.50
CA HIS A 103 17.34 -17.67 9.81
C HIS A 103 17.85 -16.67 8.75
N ILE A 104 18.94 -16.98 8.06
CA ILE A 104 19.53 -16.09 7.05
C ILE A 104 18.54 -15.88 5.87
N PRO A 105 18.05 -16.92 5.18
CA PRO A 105 17.07 -16.74 4.12
C PRO A 105 15.72 -16.24 4.66
N ALA A 106 15.28 -16.68 5.85
CA ALA A 106 14.02 -16.22 6.43
C ALA A 106 14.01 -14.69 6.68
N SER A 107 15.07 -14.16 7.30
CA SER A 107 15.21 -12.71 7.51
C SER A 107 15.32 -11.94 6.21
N GLY A 108 16.03 -12.49 5.21
CA GLY A 108 16.12 -11.90 3.88
C GLY A 108 14.76 -11.74 3.21
N LEU A 109 13.89 -12.76 3.30
CA LEU A 109 12.54 -12.71 2.73
C LEU A 109 11.67 -11.63 3.40
N VAL A 110 11.67 -11.59 4.74
CA VAL A 110 10.90 -10.60 5.51
C VAL A 110 11.33 -9.17 5.18
N VAL A 111 12.64 -8.91 5.08
CA VAL A 111 13.16 -7.58 4.74
C VAL A 111 12.73 -7.15 3.33
N LEU A 112 12.71 -8.06 2.36
CA LEU A 112 12.31 -7.76 0.99
C LEU A 112 10.81 -7.44 0.89
N GLU A 113 9.98 -8.22 1.59
CA GLU A 113 8.53 -8.01 1.69
C GLU A 113 8.26 -6.62 2.30
N LEU A 114 8.76 -6.38 3.51
CA LEU A 114 8.63 -5.09 4.21
C LEU A 114 9.08 -3.90 3.35
N SER A 115 10.18 -4.04 2.63
CA SER A 115 10.73 -2.96 1.81
C SER A 115 9.78 -2.56 0.69
N LEU A 116 9.13 -3.53 0.04
CA LEU A 116 8.17 -3.27 -1.03
C LEU A 116 6.90 -2.63 -0.53
N ASP A 117 6.31 -3.18 0.53
CA ASP A 117 5.07 -2.66 1.12
C ASP A 117 5.26 -1.21 1.56
N VAL A 118 6.39 -0.93 2.22
CA VAL A 118 6.75 0.43 2.66
C VAL A 118 6.99 1.35 1.46
N ILE A 119 7.67 0.91 0.40
CA ILE A 119 7.90 1.73 -0.80
C ILE A 119 6.56 2.12 -1.45
N VAL A 120 5.66 1.16 -1.66
CA VAL A 120 4.35 1.43 -2.31
C VAL A 120 3.50 2.35 -1.43
N LEU A 121 3.40 2.07 -0.13
CA LEU A 121 2.70 2.92 0.84
C LEU A 121 3.22 4.37 0.81
N ASN A 122 4.55 4.55 0.82
CA ASN A 122 5.17 5.87 0.78
C ASN A 122 4.90 6.59 -0.54
N MET A 123 5.05 5.91 -1.69
CA MET A 123 4.81 6.53 -2.99
C MET A 123 3.35 6.98 -3.17
N LEU A 124 2.38 6.15 -2.78
CA LEU A 124 0.96 6.51 -2.83
C LEU A 124 0.65 7.70 -1.92
N THR A 125 1.11 7.66 -0.67
CA THR A 125 0.85 8.71 0.32
C THR A 125 1.53 10.04 -0.06
N MET A 126 2.76 10.00 -0.56
CA MET A 126 3.45 11.21 -1.01
C MET A 126 2.79 11.81 -2.26
N THR A 127 2.28 10.97 -3.17
CA THR A 127 1.50 11.45 -4.32
C THR A 127 0.21 12.13 -3.86
N LYS A 128 -0.50 11.56 -2.87
CA LYS A 128 -1.67 12.19 -2.24
C LYS A 128 -1.33 13.58 -1.72
N LEU A 129 -0.22 13.71 -0.99
CA LEU A 129 0.22 15.00 -0.46
C LEU A 129 0.51 16.03 -1.57
N GLN A 130 1.04 15.62 -2.72
CA GLN A 130 1.21 16.52 -3.86
C GLN A 130 -0.13 16.97 -4.47
N PHE A 131 -1.12 16.07 -4.58
CA PHE A 131 -2.49 16.45 -4.98
C PHE A 131 -3.10 17.46 -4.00
N ARG A 132 -2.87 17.30 -2.69
CA ARG A 132 -3.32 18.24 -1.67
C ARG A 132 -2.67 19.62 -1.80
N LEU A 133 -1.37 19.69 -2.05
CA LEU A 133 -0.67 20.95 -2.30
C LEU A 133 -1.18 21.65 -3.58
N LEU A 134 -1.44 20.87 -4.62
CA LEU A 134 -2.04 21.37 -5.86
C LEU A 134 -3.45 21.92 -5.63
N ARG A 135 -4.29 21.20 -4.86
CA ARG A 135 -5.62 21.66 -4.46
C ARG A 135 -5.54 22.99 -3.72
N TYR A 136 -4.64 23.10 -2.75
CA TYR A 136 -4.45 24.34 -2.01
C TYR A 136 -4.09 25.54 -2.91
N GLU A 137 -3.19 25.36 -3.89
CA GLU A 137 -2.86 26.44 -4.84
C GLU A 137 -4.06 26.85 -5.70
N ILE A 138 -4.90 25.90 -6.09
CA ILE A 138 -6.10 26.15 -6.87
C ILE A 138 -7.15 26.88 -6.02
N GLU A 139 -7.42 26.44 -4.80
CA GLU A 139 -8.37 27.09 -3.90
C GLU A 139 -7.97 28.56 -3.63
N ASN A 140 -6.67 28.84 -3.57
CA ASN A 140 -6.13 30.19 -3.36
C ASN A 140 -5.74 30.92 -4.66
N MET A 141 -6.19 30.46 -5.83
CA MET A 141 -5.81 31.12 -7.09
C MET A 141 -6.46 32.49 -7.27
N PHE A 142 -7.69 32.69 -6.80
CA PHE A 142 -8.46 33.92 -6.99
C PHE A 142 -8.55 34.80 -5.73
N CYS A 143 -8.15 34.30 -4.56
CA CYS A 143 -8.16 35.07 -3.31
C CYS A 143 -7.09 36.18 -3.26
N ASP A 144 -6.06 36.09 -4.11
CA ASP A 144 -4.96 37.05 -4.16
C ASP A 144 -5.21 38.13 -5.22
N ASN A 145 -5.27 39.40 -4.80
CA ASN A 145 -5.29 40.58 -5.67
C ASN A 145 -3.92 40.84 -6.35
N ARG A 146 -3.21 39.79 -6.75
CA ARG A 146 -1.92 39.87 -7.45
C ARG A 146 -2.13 40.19 -8.94
N HIS A 147 -1.13 40.83 -9.57
CA HIS A 147 -1.19 41.24 -10.97
C HIS A 147 -1.55 40.09 -11.93
N ASN A 148 -2.25 40.42 -13.02
CA ASN A 148 -2.68 39.45 -14.05
C ASN A 148 -1.56 38.54 -14.59
N SER A 149 -0.32 39.03 -14.76
CA SER A 149 0.80 38.24 -15.26
C SER A 149 1.26 37.14 -14.29
N ASP A 150 1.07 37.33 -12.99
CA ASP A 150 1.41 36.32 -11.98
C ASP A 150 0.38 35.18 -11.96
N PHE A 151 -0.87 35.49 -12.28
CA PHE A 151 -1.94 34.51 -12.39
C PHE A 151 -1.70 33.49 -13.51
N ASP A 152 -1.35 33.96 -14.71
CA ASP A 152 -1.09 33.08 -15.87
C ASP A 152 0.11 32.15 -15.63
N LEU A 153 1.10 32.62 -14.87
CA LEU A 153 2.23 31.80 -14.45
C LEU A 153 1.80 30.72 -13.43
N ARG A 154 0.99 31.09 -12.43
CA ARG A 154 0.49 30.18 -11.39
C ARG A 154 -0.40 29.08 -11.97
N ILE A 155 -1.36 29.43 -12.84
CA ILE A 155 -2.23 28.43 -13.47
C ILE A 155 -1.45 27.49 -14.37
N LYS A 156 -0.45 28.01 -15.12
CA LYS A 156 0.44 27.18 -15.93
C LYS A 156 1.20 26.19 -15.04
N ARG A 157 1.80 26.67 -13.94
CA ARG A 157 2.50 25.83 -12.96
C ARG A 157 1.59 24.75 -12.37
N CYS A 158 0.35 25.07 -12.02
CA CYS A 158 -0.63 24.11 -11.53
C CYS A 158 -1.00 23.07 -12.59
N SER A 159 -1.23 23.50 -13.84
CA SER A 159 -1.53 22.60 -14.96
C SER A 159 -0.36 21.65 -15.27
N ASP A 160 0.86 22.17 -15.29
CA ASP A 160 2.07 21.38 -15.54
C ASP A 160 2.29 20.34 -14.42
N HIS A 161 2.09 20.75 -13.16
CA HIS A 161 2.20 19.83 -12.03
C HIS A 161 1.07 18.79 -11.99
N HIS A 162 -0.17 19.17 -12.32
CA HIS A 162 -1.26 18.20 -12.44
C HIS A 162 -0.96 17.16 -13.53
N THR A 163 -0.45 17.60 -14.69
CA THR A 163 -0.03 16.69 -15.78
C THR A 163 1.03 15.72 -15.29
N PHE A 164 2.04 16.24 -14.59
CA PHE A 164 3.06 15.42 -13.98
C PHE A 164 2.48 14.39 -13.01
N LEU A 165 1.56 14.77 -12.12
CA LEU A 165 0.98 13.84 -11.16
C LEU A 165 0.17 12.72 -11.84
N LEU A 166 -0.53 13.04 -12.94
CA LEU A 166 -1.23 12.04 -13.74
C LEU A 166 -0.26 11.06 -14.43
N GLU A 167 0.83 11.58 -15.00
CA GLU A 167 1.91 10.77 -15.59
C GLU A 167 2.63 9.91 -14.54
N PHE A 168 2.92 10.51 -13.38
CA PHE A 168 3.57 9.84 -12.25
C PHE A 168 2.71 8.70 -11.74
N ARG A 169 1.40 8.92 -11.53
CA ARG A 169 0.45 7.86 -11.18
C ARG A 169 0.39 6.77 -12.24
N ALA A 170 0.42 7.11 -13.53
CA ALA A 170 0.41 6.12 -14.60
C ALA A 170 1.68 5.26 -14.59
N MET A 171 2.84 5.87 -14.39
CA MET A 171 4.13 5.16 -14.25
C MET A 171 4.15 4.28 -12.99
N LEU A 172 3.63 4.79 -11.86
CA LEU A 172 3.51 4.05 -10.62
C LEU A 172 2.60 2.83 -10.78
N ASN A 173 1.45 2.99 -11.44
CA ASN A 173 0.56 1.87 -11.79
C ASN A 173 1.26 0.88 -12.71
N ASP A 174 1.87 1.30 -13.82
CA ASP A 174 2.59 0.40 -14.74
C ASP A 174 3.74 -0.38 -14.07
N THR A 175 4.41 0.23 -13.09
CA THR A 175 5.54 -0.40 -12.38
C THR A 175 5.09 -1.54 -11.47
N PHE A 176 3.97 -1.37 -10.78
CA PHE A 176 3.56 -2.26 -9.70
C PHE A 176 2.25 -3.02 -9.97
N SER A 177 1.50 -2.69 -11.02
CA SER A 177 0.16 -3.24 -11.27
C SER A 177 0.16 -4.77 -11.38
N TYR A 178 1.10 -5.34 -12.14
CA TYR A 178 1.21 -6.81 -12.25
C TYR A 178 1.65 -7.45 -10.93
N LEU A 179 2.54 -6.79 -10.19
CA LEU A 179 2.96 -7.27 -8.88
C LEU A 179 1.78 -7.31 -7.91
N MET A 180 0.94 -6.27 -7.89
CA MET A 180 -0.27 -6.21 -7.07
C MET A 180 -1.27 -7.29 -7.42
N LEU A 181 -1.37 -7.68 -8.71
CA LEU A 181 -2.25 -8.78 -9.12
C LEU A 181 -1.81 -10.11 -8.53
N ILE A 182 -0.51 -10.43 -8.62
CA ILE A 182 0.04 -11.65 -8.02
C ILE A 182 -0.13 -11.61 -6.50
N TYR A 183 0.19 -10.46 -5.89
CA TYR A 183 0.04 -10.23 -4.46
C TYR A 183 -1.38 -10.53 -3.97
N MET A 184 -2.39 -9.95 -4.63
CA MET A 184 -3.80 -10.21 -4.31
C MET A 184 -4.15 -11.69 -4.40
N GLY A 185 -3.73 -12.38 -5.48
CA GLY A 185 -3.97 -13.82 -5.62
C GLY A 185 -3.34 -14.64 -4.50
N VAL A 186 -2.10 -14.31 -4.12
CA VAL A 186 -1.38 -14.98 -3.03
C VAL A 186 -2.05 -14.74 -1.68
N ILE A 187 -2.42 -13.51 -1.36
CA ILE A 187 -3.14 -13.19 -0.11
C ILE A 187 -4.45 -13.93 -0.03
N ILE A 188 -5.23 -13.95 -1.12
CA ILE A 188 -6.52 -14.64 -1.16
C ILE A 188 -6.34 -16.12 -0.82
N LEU A 189 -5.35 -16.78 -1.43
CA LEU A 189 -5.06 -18.19 -1.16
C LEU A 189 -4.61 -18.42 0.29
N ILE A 190 -3.66 -17.61 0.78
CA ILE A 190 -3.14 -17.73 2.15
C ILE A 190 -4.26 -17.58 3.17
N LEU A 191 -5.05 -16.50 3.08
CA LEU A 191 -6.13 -16.25 4.02
C LEU A 191 -7.23 -17.31 3.93
N CYS A 192 -7.53 -17.89 2.77
CA CYS A 192 -8.45 -19.03 2.68
C CYS A 192 -7.90 -20.25 3.46
N ILE A 193 -6.60 -20.54 3.34
CA ILE A 193 -5.95 -21.63 4.08
C ILE A 193 -6.00 -21.33 5.59
N GLU A 194 -5.63 -20.13 6.00
CA GLU A 194 -5.64 -19.75 7.43
C GLU A 194 -7.03 -19.80 8.04
N MET A 195 -8.06 -19.32 7.31
CA MET A 195 -9.45 -19.44 7.76
C MET A 195 -9.88 -20.90 7.91
N TYR A 196 -9.48 -21.78 6.99
CA TYR A 196 -9.74 -23.21 7.11
C TYR A 196 -9.02 -23.82 8.33
N LEU A 197 -7.76 -23.43 8.59
CA LEU A 197 -7.01 -23.87 9.76
C LEU A 197 -7.68 -23.42 11.07
N ILE A 198 -8.08 -22.16 11.16
CA ILE A 198 -8.83 -21.62 12.31
C ILE A 198 -10.10 -22.45 12.60
N MET A 199 -10.74 -22.97 11.56
CA MET A 199 -11.98 -23.76 11.66
C MET A 199 -11.76 -25.25 11.93
N SER A 200 -10.59 -25.79 11.63
CA SER A 200 -10.33 -27.24 11.60
C SER A 200 -9.36 -27.71 12.69
N LEU A 201 -8.61 -26.79 13.31
CA LEU A 201 -7.65 -27.12 14.36
C LEU A 201 -8.33 -27.22 15.73
N ASP A 202 -8.03 -28.28 16.47
CA ASP A 202 -8.55 -28.51 17.83
C ASP A 202 -7.76 -27.78 18.92
N SER A 203 -6.47 -27.50 18.65
CA SER A 203 -5.54 -26.86 19.57
C SER A 203 -5.75 -25.34 19.56
N LEU A 204 -6.09 -24.77 20.73
CA LEU A 204 -6.28 -23.33 20.89
C LEU A 204 -5.01 -22.52 20.54
N ALA A 205 -3.82 -23.08 20.78
CA ALA A 205 -2.56 -22.43 20.45
C ALA A 205 -2.38 -22.31 18.92
N ASP A 206 -2.69 -23.37 18.17
CA ASP A 206 -2.56 -23.37 16.71
C ASP A 206 -3.65 -22.49 16.07
N VAL A 207 -4.87 -22.50 16.61
CA VAL A 207 -5.96 -21.59 16.18
C VAL A 207 -5.55 -20.13 16.40
N LEU A 208 -4.99 -19.79 17.56
CA LEU A 208 -4.50 -18.43 17.82
C LEU A 208 -3.36 -18.03 16.88
N GLY A 209 -2.43 -18.95 16.59
CA GLY A 209 -1.36 -18.72 15.62
C GLY A 209 -1.89 -18.37 14.22
N ALA A 210 -2.82 -19.19 13.71
CA ALA A 210 -3.47 -18.97 12.42
C ALA A 210 -4.28 -17.66 12.40
N ALA A 211 -5.00 -17.34 13.47
CA ALA A 211 -5.75 -16.09 13.60
C ALA A 211 -4.86 -14.85 13.61
N VAL A 212 -3.72 -14.90 14.32
CA VAL A 212 -2.74 -13.80 14.35
C VAL A 212 -2.12 -13.59 12.97
N TYR A 213 -1.76 -14.66 12.27
CA TYR A 213 -1.18 -14.57 10.94
C TYR A 213 -2.21 -14.03 9.92
N ALA A 214 -3.46 -14.50 9.96
CA ALA A 214 -4.54 -13.95 9.14
C ALA A 214 -4.77 -12.46 9.42
N ALA A 215 -4.80 -12.06 10.70
CA ALA A 215 -4.96 -10.66 11.09
C ALA A 215 -3.81 -9.77 10.59
N GLN A 216 -2.57 -10.26 10.63
CA GLN A 216 -1.40 -9.56 10.10
C GLN A 216 -1.50 -9.38 8.58
N MET A 217 -1.90 -10.40 7.84
CA MET A 217 -2.11 -10.32 6.38
C MET A 217 -3.22 -9.34 6.01
N PHE A 218 -4.33 -9.31 6.76
CA PHE A 218 -5.37 -8.29 6.58
C PHE A 218 -4.84 -6.89 6.87
N PHE A 219 -4.11 -6.72 7.96
CA PHE A 219 -3.55 -5.42 8.34
C PHE A 219 -2.62 -4.89 7.25
N GLU A 220 -1.71 -5.73 6.74
CA GLU A 220 -0.82 -5.38 5.63
C GLU A 220 -1.60 -4.96 4.39
N PHE A 221 -2.54 -5.80 3.94
CA PHE A 221 -3.31 -5.54 2.73
C PHE A 221 -4.09 -4.23 2.78
N PHE A 222 -4.76 -3.93 3.90
CA PHE A 222 -5.54 -2.71 4.01
C PHE A 222 -4.66 -1.48 4.25
N ILE A 223 -3.70 -1.53 5.17
CA ILE A 223 -2.90 -0.36 5.57
C ILE A 223 -1.89 0.04 4.51
N CYS A 224 -1.22 -0.92 3.88
CA CYS A 224 -0.16 -0.65 2.91
C CYS A 224 -0.70 -0.38 1.49
N TYR A 225 -1.88 -0.91 1.16
CA TYR A 225 -2.41 -0.88 -0.21
C TYR A 225 -3.78 -0.23 -0.36
N CYS A 226 -4.84 -0.80 0.19
CA CYS A 226 -6.21 -0.33 -0.08
C CYS A 226 -6.49 1.07 0.47
N CYS A 227 -6.13 1.34 1.72
CA CYS A 227 -6.30 2.66 2.34
C CYS A 227 -5.54 3.78 1.59
N PRO A 228 -4.21 3.70 1.38
CA PRO A 228 -3.48 4.79 0.71
C PRO A 228 -3.90 4.99 -0.74
N ALA A 229 -4.30 3.93 -1.45
CA ALA A 229 -4.82 4.05 -2.81
C ALA A 229 -6.20 4.73 -2.84
N GLN A 230 -7.08 4.41 -1.89
CA GLN A 230 -8.36 5.08 -1.70
C GLN A 230 -8.17 6.56 -1.30
N ASP A 231 -7.31 6.84 -0.33
CA ASP A 231 -7.01 8.21 0.12
C ASP A 231 -6.49 9.08 -1.05
N LEU A 232 -5.65 8.52 -1.93
CA LEU A 232 -5.15 9.21 -3.12
C LEU A 232 -6.28 9.52 -4.11
N LYS A 233 -7.18 8.55 -4.34
CA LYS A 233 -8.34 8.74 -5.21
C LYS A 233 -9.26 9.82 -4.67
N ASP A 234 -9.57 9.78 -3.37
CA ASP A 234 -10.45 10.75 -2.71
C ASP A 234 -9.85 12.17 -2.78
N GLU A 235 -8.54 12.31 -2.55
CA GLU A 235 -7.86 13.61 -2.66
C GLU A 235 -7.87 14.16 -4.10
N ALA A 236 -7.74 13.29 -5.11
CA ALA A 236 -7.87 13.69 -6.52
C ALA A 236 -9.30 14.12 -6.88
N GLU A 237 -10.32 13.49 -6.30
CA GLU A 237 -11.72 13.92 -6.46
C GLU A 237 -11.96 15.28 -5.79
N LEU A 238 -11.40 15.52 -4.60
CA LEU A 238 -11.45 16.82 -3.92
C LEU A 238 -10.78 17.93 -4.75
N LEU A 239 -9.65 17.64 -5.40
CA LEU A 239 -9.03 18.57 -6.35
C LEU A 239 -10.00 18.95 -7.48
N SER A 240 -10.71 17.98 -8.05
CA SER A 240 -11.69 18.25 -9.10
C SER A 240 -12.86 19.10 -8.60
N GLN A 241 -13.33 18.86 -7.37
CA GLN A 241 -14.37 19.67 -6.74
C GLN A 241 -13.89 21.11 -6.50
N ALA A 242 -12.68 21.28 -5.96
CA ALA A 242 -12.07 22.58 -5.75
C ALA A 242 -11.89 23.38 -7.05
N LEU A 243 -11.56 22.71 -8.16
CA LEU A 243 -11.52 23.35 -9.48
C LEU A 243 -12.90 23.82 -9.94
N TYR A 244 -13.95 23.02 -9.69
CA TYR A 244 -15.31 23.33 -10.09
C TYR A 244 -15.90 24.51 -9.31
N PHE A 245 -15.77 24.49 -7.97
CA PHE A 245 -16.34 25.50 -7.07
C PHE A 245 -15.57 26.82 -7.04
N ASN A 246 -14.50 26.94 -7.81
CA ASN A 246 -13.72 28.16 -7.87
C ASN A 246 -14.45 29.28 -8.62
N ASP A 247 -14.08 30.53 -8.38
CA ASP A 247 -14.69 31.73 -8.98
C ASP A 247 -14.28 31.96 -10.45
N TRP A 248 -13.85 30.90 -11.17
CA TRP A 248 -13.40 30.98 -12.56
C TRP A 248 -14.48 31.54 -13.50
N HIS A 249 -15.76 31.33 -13.17
CA HIS A 249 -16.91 31.82 -13.93
C HIS A 249 -17.06 33.35 -13.88
N LEU A 250 -16.51 34.00 -12.85
CA LEU A 250 -16.49 35.45 -12.70
C LEU A 250 -15.36 36.12 -13.52
N HIS A 251 -14.49 35.32 -14.14
CA HIS A 251 -13.31 35.80 -14.86
C HIS A 251 -13.25 35.30 -16.32
N PRO A 252 -13.99 35.94 -17.25
CA PRO A 252 -14.12 35.48 -18.65
C PRO A 252 -12.79 35.35 -19.41
N SER A 253 -11.80 36.20 -19.09
CA SER A 253 -10.47 36.16 -19.69
C SER A 253 -9.64 34.92 -19.30
N ARG A 254 -9.99 34.27 -18.18
CA ARG A 254 -9.27 33.14 -17.57
C ARG A 254 -10.00 31.81 -17.73
N TYR A 255 -11.23 31.84 -18.25
CA TYR A 255 -12.13 30.70 -18.43
C TYR A 255 -11.49 29.51 -19.15
N LYS A 256 -10.83 29.76 -20.30
CA LYS A 256 -10.34 28.68 -21.18
C LYS A 256 -9.31 27.78 -20.46
N ASN A 257 -8.38 28.38 -19.72
CA ASN A 257 -7.34 27.63 -19.03
C ASN A 257 -7.91 26.80 -17.87
N PHE A 258 -8.87 27.35 -17.13
CA PHE A 258 -9.58 26.64 -16.06
C PHE A 258 -10.47 25.51 -16.60
N ALA A 259 -11.19 25.74 -17.70
CA ALA A 259 -12.03 24.72 -18.32
C ALA A 259 -11.20 23.51 -18.79
N ILE A 260 -10.00 23.74 -19.35
CA ILE A 260 -9.07 22.66 -19.71
C ILE A 260 -8.57 21.93 -18.47
N LEU A 261 -8.20 22.65 -17.41
CA LEU A 261 -7.72 22.05 -16.17
C LEU A 261 -8.80 21.21 -15.46
N LEU A 262 -10.03 21.71 -15.43
CA LEU A 262 -11.22 21.02 -14.93
C LEU A 262 -11.56 19.78 -15.77
N GLY A 263 -11.44 19.88 -17.11
CA GLY A 263 -11.58 18.72 -17.99
C GLY A 263 -10.54 17.65 -17.69
N LYS A 264 -9.30 18.05 -17.43
CA LYS A 264 -8.21 17.13 -17.03
C LYS A 264 -8.42 16.53 -15.65
N SER A 265 -9.05 17.23 -14.70
CA SER A 265 -9.32 16.69 -13.37
C SER A 265 -10.41 15.61 -13.35
N GLN A 266 -11.17 15.46 -14.44
CA GLN A 266 -12.09 14.33 -14.60
C GLN A 266 -11.37 13.01 -14.92
N ILE A 267 -10.06 13.04 -15.21
CA ILE A 267 -9.27 11.83 -15.41
C ILE A 267 -9.16 11.10 -14.07
N LYS A 268 -9.78 9.92 -14.00
CA LYS A 268 -9.85 9.12 -12.78
C LYS A 268 -8.45 8.69 -12.31
N VAL A 269 -8.09 9.09 -11.09
CA VAL A 269 -6.84 8.69 -10.42
C VAL A 269 -7.11 7.40 -9.66
N ILE A 270 -6.96 6.26 -10.36
CA ILE A 270 -7.23 4.93 -9.80
C ILE A 270 -5.93 4.12 -9.75
N TYR A 271 -5.73 3.30 -8.74
CA TYR A 271 -4.63 2.32 -8.75
C TYR A 271 -5.21 0.93 -9.01
N SER A 272 -4.63 0.16 -9.92
CA SER A 272 -5.26 -1.10 -10.39
C SER A 272 -4.29 -2.27 -10.31
N ALA A 273 -4.76 -3.41 -9.82
CA ALA A 273 -4.06 -4.69 -9.88
C ALA A 273 -4.29 -5.36 -11.25
N GLY A 274 -3.23 -5.46 -12.05
CA GLY A 274 -3.20 -6.06 -13.37
C GLY A 274 -4.19 -5.49 -14.40
N GLY A 275 -4.74 -4.29 -14.17
CA GLY A 275 -5.84 -3.73 -14.96
C GLY A 275 -7.19 -4.44 -14.80
N LEU A 276 -7.29 -5.42 -13.90
CA LEU A 276 -8.50 -6.23 -13.68
C LEU A 276 -9.33 -5.68 -12.52
N MET A 277 -8.67 -5.28 -11.43
CA MET A 277 -9.32 -4.88 -10.19
C MET A 277 -8.75 -3.56 -9.68
N ASN A 278 -9.61 -2.71 -9.12
CA ASN A 278 -9.16 -1.47 -8.48
C ASN A 278 -8.65 -1.79 -7.08
N LEU A 279 -7.54 -1.17 -6.69
CA LEU A 279 -7.03 -1.21 -5.34
C LEU A 279 -7.75 -0.12 -4.55
N ASP A 280 -8.96 -0.44 -4.09
CA ASP A 280 -9.76 0.39 -3.21
C ASP A 280 -10.38 -0.44 -2.07
N LEU A 281 -10.89 0.27 -1.06
CA LEU A 281 -11.50 -0.37 0.12
C LEU A 281 -12.70 -1.25 -0.24
N GLN A 282 -13.49 -0.84 -1.25
CA GLN A 282 -14.65 -1.59 -1.69
C GLN A 282 -14.25 -2.95 -2.26
N THR A 283 -13.27 -2.96 -3.16
CA THR A 283 -12.75 -4.16 -3.80
C THR A 283 -12.04 -5.05 -2.78
N GLY A 284 -11.26 -4.45 -1.88
CA GLY A 284 -10.63 -5.19 -0.79
C GLY A 284 -11.65 -5.89 0.11
N MET A 285 -12.68 -5.17 0.57
CA MET A 285 -13.74 -5.73 1.41
C MET A 285 -14.55 -6.81 0.67
N ALA A 286 -14.82 -6.62 -0.63
CA ALA A 286 -15.47 -7.63 -1.45
C ALA A 286 -14.65 -8.92 -1.53
N ALA A 287 -13.32 -8.81 -1.70
CA ALA A 287 -12.43 -9.96 -1.71
C ALA A 287 -12.50 -10.73 -0.37
N VAL A 288 -12.36 -10.02 0.75
CA VAL A 288 -12.47 -10.62 2.10
C VAL A 288 -13.80 -11.34 2.28
N LYS A 289 -14.91 -10.70 1.90
CA LYS A 289 -16.25 -11.29 2.02
C LYS A 289 -16.37 -12.58 1.20
N THR A 290 -15.89 -12.59 -0.04
CA THR A 290 -15.91 -13.78 -0.89
C THR A 290 -15.09 -14.92 -0.28
N MET A 291 -13.92 -14.61 0.27
CA MET A 291 -13.05 -15.59 0.92
C MET A 291 -13.69 -16.21 2.16
N LEU A 292 -14.30 -15.38 3.02
CA LEU A 292 -15.04 -15.84 4.19
C LEU A 292 -16.22 -16.74 3.79
N SER A 293 -17.01 -16.32 2.79
CA SER A 293 -18.14 -17.11 2.29
C SER A 293 -17.68 -18.46 1.73
N TYR A 294 -16.60 -18.49 0.96
CA TYR A 294 -16.05 -19.72 0.41
C TYR A 294 -15.51 -20.66 1.51
N SER A 295 -14.82 -20.11 2.51
CA SER A 295 -14.30 -20.89 3.64
C SER A 295 -15.43 -21.53 4.47
N MET A 296 -16.50 -20.77 4.76
CA MET A 296 -17.69 -21.32 5.42
C MET A 296 -18.40 -22.39 4.58
N PHE A 297 -18.44 -22.21 3.26
CA PHE A 297 -19.01 -23.21 2.36
C PHE A 297 -18.19 -24.51 2.38
N LEU A 298 -16.86 -24.43 2.30
CA LEU A 298 -15.99 -25.60 2.42
C LEU A 298 -16.21 -26.32 3.75
N GLN A 299 -16.30 -25.56 4.85
CA GLN A 299 -16.55 -26.13 6.16
C GLN A 299 -17.88 -26.90 6.22
N THR A 300 -18.97 -26.31 5.72
CA THR A 300 -20.27 -26.98 5.70
C THR A 300 -20.27 -28.24 4.84
N MET A 301 -19.57 -28.25 3.70
CA MET A 301 -19.41 -29.48 2.89
C MET A 301 -18.62 -30.56 3.64
N THR A 302 -17.51 -30.20 4.30
CA THR A 302 -16.72 -31.18 5.08
C THR A 302 -17.50 -31.76 6.27
N GLN A 303 -18.36 -30.97 6.91
CA GLN A 303 -19.23 -31.45 7.99
C GLN A 303 -20.34 -32.37 7.47
N LEU A 304 -20.83 -32.15 6.25
CA LEU A 304 -21.83 -33.02 5.62
C LEU A 304 -21.23 -34.36 5.19
N GLU A 305 -19.97 -34.40 4.75
CA GLU A 305 -19.28 -35.66 4.42
C GLU A 305 -18.92 -36.49 5.66
N ALA A 306 -18.78 -35.85 6.82
CA ALA A 306 -18.44 -36.50 8.08
C ALA A 306 -19.65 -37.12 8.83
N ASN A 307 -20.89 -36.79 8.43
CA ASN A 307 -22.14 -37.30 9.01
C ASN A 307 -22.80 -38.36 8.13
#